data_AF-A0A235HL06-F1
#
_entry.id   AF-A0A235HL06-F1
#
_cell.length_a   1.000
_cell.length_b   1.000
_cell.length_c   1.000
_cell.angle_alpha   90.00
_cell.angle_beta   90.00
_cell.angle_gamma   90.00
#
_symmetry.space_group_name_H-M   'P 1'
#
loop_
_entity.id
_entity.type
_entity.pdbx_description
1 polymer ?
#
loop_
_entity_poly.entity_id
_entity_poly.type
_entity_poly.pdbx_seq_one_letter_code
_entity_poly.pdbx_strand_id
1 'polypeptide(L)'
;MSCTLGNSYIVKSGDTLFIIAQQQLDDGERWHEILKPDGIPFTDEDASNLQVGQEICIPRSTPLPPPSGKQINLEARFYSMEETNCHLPASGVHGVTLQAALALQLQSQCQGESVGRLQCAVDPNVIPLLTNFTLVLWDGRQVPAAALDIGTAIIGQKIDIFVDSVEETINLGVQSVTAIL
;
A
#
# COMPACT_ATOMS: atom_id res chain seq x y z
N MET A 1 17.31 11.57 25.12
CA MET A 1 16.25 12.41 24.51
C MET A 1 15.68 11.54 23.41
N SER A 2 14.71 10.66 23.68
CA SER A 2 13.32 10.94 24.05
C SER A 2 12.70 11.89 23.04
N CYS A 3 12.25 11.32 21.92
CA CYS A 3 11.56 11.97 20.82
C CYS A 3 10.71 13.15 21.30
N THR A 4 11.11 14.36 20.94
CA THR A 4 10.48 15.60 21.43
C THR A 4 9.10 15.79 20.83
N LEU A 5 8.89 15.22 19.64
CA LEU A 5 7.66 15.24 18.86
C LEU A 5 7.35 13.79 18.44
N GLY A 6 6.64 13.02 19.28
CA GLY A 6 6.23 11.67 18.89
C GLY A 6 6.39 10.57 19.93
N ASN A 7 6.25 9.34 19.46
CA ASN A 7 6.58 8.11 20.19
C ASN A 7 7.93 7.59 19.70
N SER A 8 8.72 7.00 20.60
CA SER A 8 9.91 6.26 20.19
C SER A 8 9.53 4.86 19.71
N TYR A 9 10.19 4.42 18.64
CA TYR A 9 10.09 3.07 18.10
C TYR A 9 11.49 2.48 17.97
N ILE A 10 11.64 1.20 18.31
CA ILE A 10 12.89 0.46 18.15
C ILE A 10 12.76 -0.41 16.91
N VAL A 11 13.60 -0.15 15.92
CA VAL A 11 13.63 -0.88 14.64
C VAL A 11 13.84 -2.36 14.89
N LYS A 12 12.98 -3.20 14.32
CA LYS A 12 13.08 -4.66 14.41
C LYS A 12 13.64 -5.25 13.12
N SER A 13 14.04 -6.51 13.19
CA SER A 13 14.49 -7.24 12.00
C SER A 13 13.36 -7.32 10.97
N GLY A 14 13.64 -6.87 9.75
CA GLY A 14 12.65 -6.84 8.65
C GLY A 14 11.89 -5.51 8.52
N ASP A 15 12.07 -4.56 9.45
CA ASP A 15 11.48 -3.24 9.32
C ASP A 15 12.23 -2.38 8.30
N THR A 16 11.48 -1.57 7.56
CA THR A 16 11.99 -0.44 6.78
C THR A 16 11.28 0.83 7.25
N LEU A 17 11.84 2.01 6.97
CA LEU A 17 11.16 3.27 7.31
C LEU A 17 9.76 3.34 6.68
N PHE A 18 9.59 2.79 5.48
CA PHE A 18 8.29 2.65 4.81
C PHE A 18 7.32 1.76 5.60
N ILE A 19 7.75 0.56 6.01
CA ILE A 19 6.90 -0.36 6.81
C ILE A 19 6.51 0.28 8.14
N ILE A 20 7.47 0.93 8.81
CA ILE A 20 7.23 1.60 10.08
C ILE A 20 6.23 2.75 9.90
N ALA A 21 6.40 3.58 8.87
CA ALA A 21 5.47 4.66 8.57
C ALA A 21 4.08 4.12 8.23
N GLN A 22 3.99 3.04 7.45
CA GLN A 22 2.71 2.41 7.16
C GLN A 22 2.02 1.88 8.43
N GLN A 23 2.75 1.32 9.38
CA GLN A 23 2.19 0.80 10.63
C GLN A 23 1.78 1.90 11.63
N GLN A 24 2.55 2.99 11.67
CA GLN A 24 2.47 3.95 12.76
C GLN A 24 1.84 5.28 12.33
N LEU A 25 1.87 5.57 11.03
CA LEU A 25 1.32 6.77 10.39
C LEU A 25 0.22 6.45 9.36
N ASP A 26 -0.16 5.17 9.22
CA ASP A 26 -1.15 4.63 8.27
C ASP A 26 -0.81 4.89 6.77
N ASP A 27 0.40 5.36 6.48
CA ASP A 27 0.87 5.66 5.13
C ASP A 27 2.40 5.54 5.07
N GLY A 28 2.89 4.57 4.30
CA GLY A 28 4.30 4.28 4.11
C GLY A 28 5.07 5.39 3.40
N GLU A 29 4.41 6.21 2.58
CA GLU A 29 5.04 7.37 1.91
C GLU A 29 5.40 8.48 2.91
N ARG A 30 4.82 8.45 4.12
CA ARG A 30 5.13 9.37 5.21
C ARG A 30 6.40 9.00 5.96
N TRP A 31 7.20 8.05 5.47
CA TRP A 31 8.46 7.67 6.11
C TRP A 31 9.44 8.83 6.25
N HIS A 32 9.37 9.83 5.37
CA HIS A 32 10.12 11.08 5.47
C HIS A 32 9.79 11.91 6.73
N GLU A 33 8.64 11.66 7.37
CA GLU A 33 8.25 12.30 8.62
C GLU A 33 8.88 11.64 9.86
N ILE A 34 9.42 10.42 9.71
CA ILE A 34 10.16 9.74 10.77
C ILE A 34 11.49 10.47 10.95
N LEU A 35 11.84 10.73 12.21
CA LEU A 35 13.05 11.43 12.59
C LEU A 35 14.02 10.50 13.33
N LYS A 36 15.31 10.78 13.21
CA LYS A 36 16.33 10.22 14.10
C LYS A 36 16.11 10.72 15.54
N PRO A 37 16.66 10.05 16.56
CA PRO A 37 16.60 10.52 17.95
C PRO A 37 17.12 11.97 18.12
N ASP A 38 18.06 12.36 17.26
CA ASP A 38 18.65 13.70 17.23
C ASP A 38 17.75 14.76 16.55
N GLY A 39 16.55 14.38 16.08
CA GLY A 39 15.58 15.26 15.44
C GLY A 39 15.82 15.53 13.95
N ILE A 40 16.81 14.87 13.35
CA ILE A 40 17.16 15.01 11.92
C ILE A 40 16.30 14.03 11.09
N PRO A 41 15.72 14.45 9.96
CA PRO A 41 15.00 13.56 9.06
C PRO A 41 15.92 12.53 8.41
N PHE A 42 15.38 11.37 8.07
CA PHE A 42 16.10 10.36 7.29
C PHE A 42 16.21 10.80 5.82
N THR A 43 17.39 10.59 5.24
CA THR A 43 17.59 10.67 3.78
C THR A 43 17.29 9.32 3.12
N ASP A 44 17.15 9.25 1.79
CA ASP A 44 16.99 7.99 1.06
C ASP A 44 18.14 7.00 1.29
N GLU A 45 19.36 7.53 1.45
CA GLU A 45 20.55 6.74 1.80
C GLU A 45 20.45 6.19 3.22
N ASP A 46 19.95 6.98 4.18
CA ASP A 46 19.72 6.48 5.55
C ASP A 46 18.58 5.45 5.59
N ALA A 47 17.53 5.63 4.78
CA ALA A 47 16.39 4.72 4.70
C ALA A 47 16.82 3.31 4.25
N SER A 48 17.78 3.26 3.31
CA SER A 48 18.36 2.02 2.82
C SER A 48 19.31 1.34 3.82
N ASN A 49 19.81 2.09 4.82
CA ASN A 49 20.80 1.63 5.80
C ASN A 49 20.25 1.52 7.24
N LEU A 50 18.93 1.44 7.40
CA LEU A 50 18.26 1.36 8.70
C LEU A 50 18.76 0.16 9.52
N GLN A 51 19.21 0.40 10.76
CA GLN A 51 19.80 -0.64 11.61
C GLN A 51 18.79 -1.22 12.59
N VAL A 52 18.79 -2.55 12.75
CA VAL A 52 18.00 -3.22 13.79
C VAL A 52 18.48 -2.80 15.18
N GLY A 53 17.54 -2.48 16.06
CA GLY A 53 17.80 -1.96 17.40
C GLY A 53 18.01 -0.45 17.47
N GLN A 54 18.00 0.25 16.32
CA GLN A 54 18.04 1.70 16.28
C GLN A 54 16.75 2.29 16.84
N GLU A 55 16.87 3.27 17.73
CA GLU A 55 15.74 4.08 18.16
C GLU A 55 15.45 5.14 17.09
N ILE A 56 14.16 5.34 16.79
CA ILE A 56 13.66 6.37 15.89
C ILE A 56 12.47 7.06 16.52
N CYS A 57 12.16 8.24 15.99
CA CYS A 57 11.08 9.08 16.46
C CYS A 57 9.97 9.15 15.43
N ILE A 58 8.81 8.66 15.83
CA ILE A 58 7.61 8.66 14.99
C ILE A 58 6.73 9.81 15.45
N PRO A 59 6.47 10.81 14.59
CA PRO A 59 5.59 11.91 14.97
C PRO A 59 4.23 11.36 15.38
N ARG A 60 3.58 11.99 16.36
CA ARG A 60 2.22 11.60 16.74
C ARG A 60 1.37 11.64 15.47
N SER A 61 0.68 10.55 15.18
CA SER A 61 -0.31 10.45 14.12
C SER A 61 -1.35 11.54 14.38
N THR A 62 -1.15 12.72 13.79
CA THR A 62 -2.25 13.67 13.63
C THR A 62 -3.31 12.92 12.85
N PRO A 63 -4.58 12.93 13.29
CA PRO A 63 -5.68 12.40 12.48
C PRO A 63 -5.49 13.00 11.09
N LEU A 64 -5.40 12.15 10.08
CA LEU A 64 -5.15 12.57 8.70
C LEU A 64 -6.02 13.80 8.43
N PRO A 65 -5.46 14.94 7.99
CA PRO A 65 -6.30 15.94 7.36
C PRO A 65 -7.13 15.21 6.29
N PRO A 66 -8.43 15.53 6.14
CA PRO A 66 -9.29 14.84 5.19
C PRO A 66 -8.56 14.75 3.84
N PRO A 67 -8.62 13.59 3.15
CA PRO A 67 -7.73 13.33 2.03
C PRO A 67 -7.78 14.49 1.04
N SER A 68 -6.67 15.22 0.91
CA SER A 68 -6.55 16.35 -0.01
C SER A 68 -6.37 15.90 -1.47
N GLY A 69 -6.31 14.59 -1.70
CA GLY A 69 -6.28 13.95 -3.00
C GLY A 69 -7.67 13.82 -3.64
N LYS A 70 -7.69 13.56 -4.96
CA LYS A 70 -8.95 13.35 -5.69
C LYS A 70 -9.53 12.01 -5.26
N GLN A 71 -10.68 12.06 -4.57
CA GLN A 71 -11.41 10.87 -4.17
C GLN A 71 -12.26 10.32 -5.32
N ILE A 72 -12.13 9.03 -5.58
CA ILE A 72 -12.94 8.32 -6.58
C ILE A 72 -13.60 7.13 -5.87
N ASN A 73 -14.94 7.14 -5.83
CA ASN A 73 -15.69 5.98 -5.36
C ASN A 73 -15.72 4.92 -6.46
N LEU A 74 -15.41 3.67 -6.11
CA LEU A 74 -15.28 2.57 -7.07
C LEU A 74 -16.07 1.35 -6.58
N GLU A 75 -16.66 0.63 -7.53
CA GLU A 75 -17.14 -0.73 -7.31
C GLU A 75 -15.95 -1.68 -7.43
N ALA A 76 -15.57 -2.29 -6.31
CA ALA A 76 -14.52 -3.29 -6.24
C ALA A 76 -15.07 -4.69 -6.50
N ARG A 77 -14.40 -5.43 -7.38
CA ARG A 77 -14.44 -6.89 -7.43
C ARG A 77 -13.05 -7.43 -7.19
N PHE A 78 -12.93 -8.75 -7.20
CA PHE A 78 -11.71 -9.43 -6.80
C PHE A 78 -11.36 -10.49 -7.82
N TYR A 79 -10.07 -10.60 -8.12
CA TYR A 79 -9.51 -11.67 -8.93
C TYR A 79 -8.34 -12.28 -8.18
N SER A 80 -8.15 -13.58 -8.34
CA SER A 80 -7.20 -14.33 -7.53
C SER A 80 -5.91 -14.65 -8.29
N MET A 81 -4.82 -14.74 -7.54
CA MET A 81 -3.56 -15.29 -8.03
C MET A 81 -3.72 -16.74 -8.48
N GLU A 82 -4.49 -17.53 -7.75
CA GLU A 82 -4.77 -18.93 -8.06
C GLU A 82 -5.42 -19.12 -9.44
N GLU A 83 -6.43 -18.32 -9.78
CA GLU A 83 -7.11 -18.39 -11.07
C GLU A 83 -6.25 -17.85 -12.21
N THR A 84 -5.51 -16.76 -11.96
CA THR A 84 -4.65 -16.14 -12.98
C THR A 84 -3.33 -16.87 -13.20
N ASN A 85 -2.93 -17.75 -12.27
CA ASN A 85 -1.64 -18.42 -12.24
C ASN A 85 -0.46 -17.44 -12.44
N CYS A 86 -0.49 -16.31 -11.71
CA CYS A 86 0.49 -15.22 -11.82
C CYS A 86 0.65 -14.68 -13.25
N HIS A 87 -0.46 -14.51 -13.99
CA HIS A 87 -0.42 -13.83 -15.28
C HIS A 87 0.23 -12.43 -15.17
N LEU A 88 1.03 -12.06 -16.15
CA LEU A 88 1.74 -10.78 -16.14
C LEU A 88 0.73 -9.62 -16.31
N PRO A 89 0.72 -8.64 -15.39
CA PRO A 89 -0.13 -7.46 -15.50
C PRO A 89 0.21 -6.63 -16.73
N ALA A 90 -0.75 -5.82 -17.20
CA ALA A 90 -0.54 -4.92 -18.33
C ALA A 90 0.62 -3.93 -18.14
N SER A 91 0.97 -3.57 -16.90
CA SER A 91 2.14 -2.74 -16.61
C SER A 91 3.47 -3.48 -16.75
N GLY A 92 3.48 -4.81 -16.73
CA GLY A 92 4.68 -5.64 -16.65
C GLY A 92 5.27 -5.78 -15.23
N VAL A 93 4.65 -5.14 -14.23
CA VAL A 93 5.12 -5.14 -12.83
C VAL A 93 4.06 -5.78 -11.93
N HIS A 94 4.48 -6.72 -11.09
CA HIS A 94 3.59 -7.36 -10.12
C HIS A 94 3.44 -6.53 -8.84
N GLY A 95 2.25 -6.52 -8.25
CA GLY A 95 2.06 -6.04 -6.88
C GLY A 95 1.90 -7.19 -5.90
N VAL A 96 1.40 -6.87 -4.72
CA VAL A 96 1.05 -7.84 -3.68
C VAL A 96 -0.46 -8.04 -3.59
N THR A 97 -0.89 -9.15 -3.00
CA THR A 97 -2.31 -9.43 -2.75
C THR A 97 -2.86 -8.55 -1.63
N LEU A 98 -4.19 -8.47 -1.51
CA LEU A 98 -4.86 -7.73 -0.44
C LEU A 98 -4.40 -8.18 0.95
N GLN A 99 -4.35 -9.50 1.17
CA GLN A 99 -3.90 -10.04 2.44
C GLN A 99 -2.42 -9.70 2.70
N ALA A 100 -1.56 -9.83 1.69
CA ALA A 100 -0.15 -9.46 1.81
C ALA A 100 0.03 -7.96 2.11
N ALA A 101 -0.71 -7.08 1.45
CA ALA A 101 -0.68 -5.64 1.70
C ALA A 101 -1.13 -5.30 3.13
N LEU A 102 -2.23 -5.91 3.60
CA LEU A 102 -2.72 -5.75 4.96
C LEU A 102 -1.77 -6.32 6.01
N ALA A 103 -1.03 -7.38 5.67
CA ALA A 103 0.00 -7.99 6.50
C ALA A 103 1.37 -7.32 6.37
N LEU A 104 1.49 -6.27 5.54
CA LEU A 104 2.75 -5.55 5.24
C LEU A 104 3.84 -6.45 4.65
N GLN A 105 3.44 -7.50 3.96
CA GLN A 105 4.31 -8.34 3.19
C GLN A 105 4.49 -7.71 1.80
N LEU A 106 5.58 -6.95 1.65
CA LEU A 106 5.87 -6.14 0.47
C LEU A 106 6.45 -6.92 -0.73
N GLN A 107 6.54 -8.24 -0.65
CA GLN A 107 7.09 -9.09 -1.71
C GLN A 107 5.96 -9.79 -2.46
N SER A 108 5.98 -9.70 -3.79
CA SER A 108 5.10 -10.49 -4.65
C SER A 108 5.42 -11.97 -4.52
N GLN A 109 4.38 -12.81 -4.57
CA GLN A 109 4.56 -14.27 -4.70
C GLN A 109 4.85 -14.68 -6.15
N CYS A 110 4.57 -13.79 -7.12
CA CYS A 110 4.86 -13.98 -8.53
C CYS A 110 6.32 -13.61 -8.87
N GLN A 111 6.91 -14.30 -9.85
CA GLN A 111 8.27 -14.05 -10.33
C GLN A 111 8.32 -12.83 -11.26
N GLY A 112 9.34 -11.98 -11.12
CA GLY A 112 9.55 -10.82 -11.98
C GLY A 112 9.83 -9.54 -11.21
N GLU A 113 9.70 -8.40 -11.89
CA GLU A 113 9.72 -7.07 -11.26
C GLU A 113 8.46 -6.89 -10.43
N SER A 114 8.61 -6.40 -9.20
CA SER A 114 7.49 -6.22 -8.30
C SER A 114 7.57 -4.99 -7.41
N VAL A 115 6.40 -4.53 -6.98
CA VAL A 115 6.22 -3.42 -6.05
C VAL A 115 5.49 -3.89 -4.80
N GLY A 116 5.89 -3.33 -3.65
CA GLY A 116 5.26 -3.60 -2.35
C GLY A 116 3.91 -2.90 -2.15
N ARG A 117 3.07 -2.85 -3.17
CA ARG A 117 1.76 -2.19 -3.16
C ARG A 117 0.69 -3.15 -3.62
N LEU A 118 -0.52 -3.00 -3.08
CA LEU A 118 -1.67 -3.79 -3.51
C LEU A 118 -1.86 -3.66 -5.02
N GLN A 119 -1.84 -4.79 -5.73
CA GLN A 119 -2.10 -4.83 -7.15
C GLN A 119 -3.58 -4.57 -7.43
N CYS A 120 -3.86 -3.60 -8.29
CA CYS A 120 -5.22 -3.35 -8.78
C CYS A 120 -5.27 -3.31 -10.30
N ALA A 121 -6.33 -3.89 -10.87
CA ALA A 121 -6.72 -3.67 -12.24
C ALA A 121 -7.73 -2.52 -12.33
N VAL A 122 -7.49 -1.54 -13.19
CA VAL A 122 -8.28 -0.30 -13.26
C VAL A 122 -8.69 0.06 -14.69
N ASP A 123 -9.64 0.98 -14.83
CA ASP A 123 -9.84 1.71 -16.09
C ASP A 123 -8.78 2.83 -16.20
N PRO A 124 -7.86 2.78 -17.18
CA PRO A 124 -6.81 3.79 -17.35
C PRO A 124 -7.34 5.21 -17.60
N ASN A 125 -8.60 5.37 -18.03
CA ASN A 125 -9.23 6.69 -18.20
C ASN A 125 -9.71 7.28 -16.86
N VAL A 126 -9.88 6.46 -15.83
CA VAL A 126 -10.32 6.88 -14.49
C VAL A 126 -9.13 6.97 -13.54
N ILE A 127 -8.30 5.93 -13.51
CA ILE A 127 -7.02 5.88 -12.78
C ILE A 127 -5.95 5.44 -13.79
N PRO A 128 -5.01 6.32 -14.17
CA PRO A 128 -3.96 5.96 -15.12
C PRO A 128 -3.12 4.78 -14.64
N LEU A 129 -2.65 3.94 -15.57
CA LEU A 129 -1.74 2.83 -15.25
C LEU A 129 -0.45 3.36 -14.61
N LEU A 130 0.17 2.56 -13.75
CA LEU A 130 1.33 2.88 -12.89
C LEU A 130 1.08 3.99 -11.86
N THR A 131 -0.18 4.41 -11.65
CA THR A 131 -0.51 5.36 -10.60
C THR A 131 -0.49 4.66 -9.24
N ASN A 132 0.25 5.24 -8.30
CA ASN A 132 0.20 4.89 -6.89
C ASN A 132 -0.93 5.69 -6.22
N PHE A 133 -1.74 5.02 -5.41
CA PHE A 133 -2.85 5.66 -4.71
C PHE A 133 -3.12 4.95 -3.38
N THR A 134 -3.92 5.59 -2.54
CA THR A 134 -4.41 4.98 -1.30
C THR A 134 -5.79 4.43 -1.54
N LEU A 135 -5.99 3.13 -1.27
CA LEU A 135 -7.28 2.48 -1.35
C LEU A 135 -7.91 2.42 0.04
N VAL A 136 -9.03 3.10 0.22
CA VAL A 136 -9.88 3.00 1.40
C VAL A 136 -10.85 1.85 1.18
N LEU A 137 -10.70 0.80 2.00
CA LEU A 137 -11.56 -0.38 1.98
C LEU A 137 -12.92 -0.08 2.62
N TRP A 138 -13.88 -0.97 2.40
CA TRP A 138 -15.26 -0.88 2.93
C TRP A 138 -15.33 -0.86 4.46
N ASP A 139 -14.29 -1.35 5.14
CA ASP A 139 -14.17 -1.33 6.61
C ASP A 139 -13.42 -0.09 7.15
N GLY A 140 -13.06 0.84 6.26
CA GLY A 140 -12.36 2.09 6.59
C GLY A 140 -10.84 1.95 6.69
N ARG A 141 -10.27 0.75 6.53
CA ARG A 141 -8.81 0.58 6.47
C ARG A 141 -8.25 1.18 5.19
N GLN A 142 -7.06 1.74 5.28
CA GLN A 142 -6.33 2.32 4.16
C GLN A 142 -5.17 1.42 3.79
N VAL A 143 -5.03 1.16 2.49
CA VAL A 143 -3.99 0.28 1.95
C VAL A 143 -3.31 0.98 0.77
N PRO A 144 -1.97 1.05 0.75
CA PRO A 144 -1.24 1.49 -0.42
C PRO A 144 -1.50 0.56 -1.60
N ALA A 145 -1.97 1.11 -2.70
CA ALA A 145 -2.27 0.39 -3.91
C ALA A 145 -1.54 0.99 -5.11
N ALA A 146 -1.48 0.20 -6.18
CA ALA A 146 -0.93 0.60 -7.46
C ALA A 146 -1.82 0.06 -8.60
N ALA A 147 -2.07 0.94 -9.58
CA ALA A 147 -2.74 0.57 -10.82
C ALA A 147 -1.75 -0.16 -11.72
N LEU A 148 -1.69 -1.48 -11.62
CA LEU A 148 -0.68 -2.28 -12.34
C LEU A 148 -1.27 -3.11 -13.48
N ASP A 149 -2.59 -3.27 -13.51
CA ASP A 149 -3.25 -4.06 -14.53
C ASP A 149 -4.46 -3.33 -15.14
N ILE A 150 -4.94 -3.84 -16.27
CA ILE A 150 -6.17 -3.37 -16.90
C ILE A 150 -7.03 -4.59 -17.25
N GLY A 151 -8.32 -4.51 -16.96
CA GLY A 151 -9.29 -5.53 -17.35
C GLY A 151 -10.24 -4.98 -18.40
N THR A 152 -10.53 -5.76 -19.45
CA THR A 152 -11.51 -5.37 -20.48
C THR A 152 -12.93 -5.20 -19.91
N ALA A 153 -13.21 -5.79 -18.75
CA ALA A 153 -14.46 -5.62 -18.01
C ALA A 153 -14.43 -4.48 -16.98
N ILE A 154 -13.26 -3.87 -16.76
CA ILE A 154 -13.03 -2.80 -15.77
C ILE A 154 -13.11 -1.47 -16.49
N ILE A 155 -14.36 -1.00 -16.65
CA ILE A 155 -14.70 0.24 -17.35
C ILE A 155 -15.43 1.17 -16.38
N GLY A 156 -15.01 2.44 -16.37
CA GLY A 156 -15.54 3.49 -15.51
C GLY A 156 -15.07 3.37 -14.07
N GLN A 157 -15.97 3.62 -13.12
CA GLN A 157 -15.69 3.61 -11.69
C GLN A 157 -15.67 2.17 -11.12
N LYS A 158 -14.86 1.31 -11.72
CA LYS A 158 -14.67 -0.08 -11.32
C LYS A 158 -13.20 -0.34 -11.06
N ILE A 159 -12.95 -1.26 -10.14
CA ILE A 159 -11.61 -1.71 -9.79
C ILE A 159 -11.66 -3.20 -9.47
N ASP A 160 -10.62 -3.90 -9.88
CA ASP A 160 -10.43 -5.30 -9.56
C ASP A 160 -9.23 -5.39 -8.63
N ILE A 161 -9.43 -5.93 -7.42
CA ILE A 161 -8.42 -6.04 -6.37
C ILE A 161 -7.84 -7.44 -6.40
N PHE A 162 -6.51 -7.52 -6.39
CA PHE A 162 -5.81 -8.79 -6.42
C PHE A 162 -5.80 -9.48 -5.05
N VAL A 163 -6.21 -10.75 -5.01
CA VAL A 163 -6.29 -11.56 -3.79
C VAL A 163 -5.57 -12.90 -3.97
N ASP A 164 -5.37 -13.66 -2.88
CA ASP A 164 -4.58 -14.89 -2.93
C ASP A 164 -5.36 -16.04 -3.58
N SER A 165 -6.63 -16.25 -3.20
CA SER A 165 -7.41 -17.45 -3.57
C SER A 165 -8.77 -17.17 -4.19
N VAL A 166 -9.33 -18.16 -4.90
CA VAL A 166 -10.69 -18.07 -5.45
C VAL A 166 -11.75 -18.05 -4.34
N GLU A 167 -11.53 -18.74 -3.23
CA GLU A 167 -12.47 -18.71 -2.10
C GLU A 167 -12.58 -17.31 -1.50
N GLU A 168 -11.48 -16.57 -1.44
CA GLU A 168 -11.46 -15.19 -0.99
C GLU A 168 -12.28 -14.27 -1.90
N THR A 169 -12.22 -14.43 -3.23
CA THR A 169 -13.04 -13.62 -4.16
C THR A 169 -14.53 -13.84 -3.93
N ILE A 170 -14.94 -15.09 -3.69
CA ILE A 170 -16.34 -15.47 -3.44
C ILE A 170 -16.83 -14.87 -2.12
N ASN A 171 -16.03 -14.96 -1.07
CA ASN A 171 -16.39 -14.49 0.27
C ASN A 171 -16.47 -12.97 0.37
N LEU A 172 -15.59 -12.25 -0.33
CA LEU A 172 -15.60 -10.79 -0.35
C LEU A 172 -16.74 -10.22 -1.21
N GLY A 173 -17.08 -10.88 -2.32
CA GLY A 173 -18.14 -10.44 -3.21
C GLY A 173 -17.85 -9.09 -3.87
N VAL A 174 -18.88 -8.28 -4.12
CA VAL A 174 -18.71 -6.91 -4.62
C VAL A 174 -18.65 -5.96 -3.43
N GLN A 175 -17.66 -5.05 -3.43
CA GLN A 175 -17.46 -4.08 -2.34
C GLN A 175 -17.43 -2.65 -2.86
N SER A 176 -17.75 -1.69 -1.99
CA SER A 176 -17.56 -0.27 -2.28
C SER A 176 -16.26 0.22 -1.65
N VAL A 177 -15.39 0.81 -2.47
CA VAL A 177 -14.09 1.31 -2.03
C VAL A 177 -13.88 2.74 -2.53
N THR A 178 -12.93 3.45 -1.93
CA THR A 178 -12.53 4.80 -2.40
C THR A 178 -11.05 4.82 -2.72
N ALA A 179 -10.69 5.25 -3.92
CA ALA A 179 -9.31 5.57 -4.26
C ALA A 179 -9.04 7.06 -3.97
N ILE A 180 -7.94 7.34 -3.29
CA ILE A 180 -7.42 8.68 -3.05
C ILE A 180 -6.15 8.83 -3.91
N LEU A 181 -6.24 9.67 -4.95
CA LEU A 181 -5.16 10.00 -5.89
C LEU A 181 -4.41 11.28 -5.49
#